data_AF-W4G5C1-F1
#
_entry.id   AF-W4G5C1-F1
#
_cell.length_a   1.000
_cell.length_b   1.000
_cell.length_c   1.000
_cell.angle_alpha   90.00
_cell.angle_beta   90.00
_cell.angle_gamma   90.00
#
_symmetry.space_group_name_H-M   'P 1'
#
loop_
_entity.id
_entity.type
_entity.pdbx_description
1 polymer ?
#
loop_
_entity_poly.entity_id
_entity_poly.type
_entity_poly.pdbx_seq_one_letter_code
_entity_poly.pdbx_strand_id
1 'polypeptide(L)'
;MRPSPVSVLVAATFVSCVAALDSRTCHRTWKGREHLHPNVYKLPPPTDDEMDEMRSLPRHLDWCERGMCTPSWNQHIPVYCGSCFAHGALASVNDRIKILHHELGWKRPDVMIGRQSFLNCAPGHGLSLGCKGGEPADVYEFMKVYGLPDETCLHYNATDYTKYITASNPNGTCPPEGFCIDCMKTPDSPETPVCFPVSSMVRYRAKKYWRLAGEHAMMKELQHGPITCGMACTNEFVFNYTAGIFRDTTNFTELDHDVEIVGYGEDEHGVKYWRARNSWGTYWGESGFFKIVRGENNLVIESDCHVMVPDVSDDKFVWDKVHPAYGGSIYGLRPYDQNQIAHIGYPLENSSDISWNNTQHYSHELLHKPKRPMPMKLGSTPTPSNAWIQLVMVALVAGAGGIVAGVVGTSFRRALYERIG
;
A
#
# COMPACT_ATOMS: atom_id res chain seq x y z
N MET A 1 -69.53 -2.20 -49.75
CA MET A 1 -68.85 -3.38 -49.19
C MET A 1 -67.73 -2.88 -48.28
N ARG A 2 -67.79 -3.16 -46.97
CA ARG A 2 -66.67 -2.94 -46.05
C ARG A 2 -65.56 -3.96 -46.36
N PRO A 3 -64.32 -3.63 -46.02
CA PRO A 3 -63.63 -4.46 -45.03
C PRO A 3 -63.05 -3.64 -43.87
N SER A 4 -62.95 -4.31 -42.72
CA SER A 4 -62.52 -3.85 -41.41
C SER A 4 -61.06 -3.35 -41.35
N PRO A 5 -60.71 -2.50 -40.37
CA PRO A 5 -59.31 -2.28 -40.02
C PRO A 5 -58.81 -3.44 -39.16
N VAL A 6 -57.69 -4.04 -39.55
CA VAL A 6 -56.94 -4.99 -38.73
C VAL A 6 -56.16 -4.17 -37.70
N SER A 7 -56.55 -4.27 -36.43
CA SER A 7 -55.79 -3.74 -35.31
C SER A 7 -54.50 -4.53 -35.14
N VAL A 8 -53.36 -3.91 -35.46
CA VAL A 8 -52.04 -4.44 -35.11
C VAL A 8 -51.79 -4.12 -33.64
N LEU A 9 -51.94 -5.13 -32.79
CA LEU A 9 -51.50 -5.08 -31.39
C LEU A 9 -49.96 -5.12 -31.40
N VAL A 10 -49.32 -3.98 -31.17
CA VAL A 10 -47.88 -3.94 -30.86
C VAL A 10 -47.72 -4.36 -29.41
N ALA A 11 -47.39 -5.62 -29.19
CA ALA A 11 -46.95 -6.11 -27.90
C ALA A 11 -45.59 -5.47 -27.59
N ALA A 12 -45.58 -4.45 -26.75
CA ALA A 12 -44.35 -3.92 -26.16
C ALA A 12 -43.78 -4.96 -25.21
N THR A 13 -42.79 -5.71 -25.69
CA THR A 13 -41.95 -6.55 -24.85
C THR A 13 -41.14 -5.64 -23.94
N PHE A 14 -41.55 -5.56 -22.67
CA PHE A 14 -40.70 -5.05 -21.59
C PHE A 14 -39.50 -5.98 -21.45
N VAL A 15 -38.44 -5.70 -22.23
CA VAL A 15 -37.11 -6.22 -21.92
C VAL A 15 -36.67 -5.49 -20.66
N SER A 16 -36.63 -6.26 -19.57
CA SER A 16 -36.12 -5.84 -18.28
C SER A 16 -34.73 -5.25 -18.47
N CYS A 17 -34.63 -3.93 -18.27
CA CYS A 17 -33.38 -3.20 -18.27
C CYS A 17 -32.67 -3.53 -16.95
N VAL A 18 -31.86 -4.60 -16.95
CA VAL A 18 -30.98 -4.92 -15.83
C VAL A 18 -29.55 -4.87 -16.35
N ALA A 19 -28.78 -3.99 -15.73
CA ALA A 19 -27.32 -3.83 -15.84
C ALA A 19 -26.77 -3.21 -17.13
N ALA A 20 -27.09 -1.93 -17.37
CA ALA A 20 -26.03 -1.00 -17.72
C ALA A 20 -25.34 -0.60 -16.40
N LEU A 21 -24.40 -1.43 -15.93
CA LEU A 21 -23.46 -0.98 -14.89
C LEU A 21 -22.77 0.27 -15.43
N ASP A 22 -22.84 1.36 -14.68
CA ASP A 22 -22.36 2.66 -15.11
C ASP A 22 -20.87 2.56 -15.43
N SER A 23 -20.50 2.64 -16.70
CA SER A 23 -19.11 2.50 -17.17
C SER A 23 -18.24 3.72 -16.83
N ARG A 24 -18.66 4.52 -15.84
CA ARG A 24 -18.11 5.85 -15.51
C ARG A 24 -17.29 5.86 -14.23
N THR A 25 -17.41 4.84 -13.40
CA THR A 25 -16.69 4.76 -12.12
C THR A 25 -15.82 3.51 -12.06
N CYS A 26 -14.80 3.57 -11.20
CA CYS A 26 -14.02 2.39 -10.88
C CYS A 26 -14.96 1.39 -10.16
N HIS A 27 -14.65 0.09 -10.19
CA HIS A 27 -15.53 -0.91 -9.58
C HIS A 27 -14.79 -1.66 -8.47
N ARG A 28 -15.41 -1.72 -7.30
CA ARG A 28 -14.97 -2.52 -6.16
C ARG A 28 -15.61 -3.90 -6.26
N THR A 29 -14.79 -4.93 -6.37
CA THR A 29 -15.28 -6.31 -6.58
C THR A 29 -15.78 -6.96 -5.29
N TRP A 30 -15.38 -6.43 -4.12
CA TRP A 30 -15.66 -6.90 -2.76
C TRP A 30 -15.20 -8.31 -2.43
N LYS A 31 -15.23 -9.27 -3.36
CA LYS A 31 -14.75 -10.65 -3.24
C LYS A 31 -15.24 -11.34 -1.95
N GLY A 32 -16.55 -11.33 -1.70
CA GLY A 32 -17.09 -11.98 -0.50
C GLY A 32 -16.97 -11.16 0.78
N ARG A 33 -16.51 -9.90 0.68
CA ARG A 33 -16.40 -8.94 1.80
C ARG A 33 -17.59 -7.99 1.89
N GLU A 34 -18.75 -8.36 1.35
CA GLU A 34 -19.97 -7.53 1.38
C GLU A 34 -20.43 -7.25 2.82
N HIS A 35 -20.11 -8.15 3.75
CA HIS A 35 -20.38 -7.98 5.18
C HIS A 35 -19.57 -6.84 5.83
N LEU A 36 -18.50 -6.37 5.18
CA LEU A 36 -17.68 -5.24 5.58
C LEU A 36 -18.07 -3.94 4.87
N HIS A 37 -19.05 -4.01 3.97
CA HIS A 37 -19.52 -2.84 3.25
C HIS A 37 -20.03 -1.80 4.26
N PRO A 38 -19.71 -0.50 4.11
CA PRO A 38 -20.11 0.56 5.05
C PRO A 38 -21.63 0.60 5.34
N ASN A 39 -22.45 0.32 4.32
CA ASN A 39 -23.91 0.17 4.43
C ASN A 39 -24.38 -0.97 5.34
N VAL A 40 -23.55 -1.99 5.54
CA VAL A 40 -23.82 -3.16 6.39
C VAL A 40 -23.10 -3.02 7.73
N TYR A 41 -21.82 -2.64 7.70
CA TYR A 41 -20.97 -2.49 8.86
C TYR A 41 -20.61 -1.02 9.08
N LYS A 42 -21.24 -0.41 10.08
CA LYS A 42 -20.92 0.96 10.51
C LYS A 42 -19.70 0.95 11.42
N LEU A 43 -18.80 1.92 11.21
CA LEU A 43 -17.65 2.08 12.07
C LEU A 43 -18.09 2.45 13.50
N PRO A 44 -17.57 1.76 14.52
CA PRO A 44 -17.79 2.18 15.89
C PRO A 44 -17.09 3.53 16.15
N PRO A 45 -17.60 4.36 17.07
CA PRO A 45 -16.86 5.53 17.52
C PRO A 45 -15.56 5.10 18.21
N PRO A 46 -14.49 5.92 18.14
CA PRO A 46 -13.27 5.66 18.89
C PRO A 46 -13.53 5.57 20.39
N THR A 47 -12.84 4.65 21.05
CA THR A 47 -12.81 4.53 22.52
C THR A 47 -12.06 5.68 23.16
N ASP A 48 -12.22 5.88 24.48
CA ASP A 48 -11.49 6.92 25.22
C ASP A 48 -9.96 6.76 25.09
N ASP A 49 -9.46 5.53 25.19
CA ASP A 49 -8.04 5.21 25.00
C ASP A 49 -7.56 5.56 23.59
N GLU A 50 -8.35 5.27 22.56
CA GLU A 50 -8.04 5.62 21.17
C GLU A 50 -8.06 7.14 20.96
N MET A 51 -9.00 7.85 21.59
CA MET A 51 -9.02 9.31 21.57
C MET A 51 -7.78 9.91 22.22
N ASP A 52 -7.34 9.38 23.36
CA ASP A 52 -6.13 9.83 24.04
C ASP A 52 -4.87 9.54 23.23
N GLU A 53 -4.79 8.37 22.58
CA GLU A 53 -3.69 8.08 21.65
C GLU A 53 -3.69 9.05 20.46
N MET A 54 -4.84 9.32 19.83
CA MET A 54 -4.93 10.30 18.73
C MET A 54 -4.49 11.70 19.16
N ARG A 55 -4.80 12.13 20.38
CA ARG A 55 -4.35 13.43 20.94
C ARG A 55 -2.84 13.50 21.13
N SER A 56 -2.17 12.36 21.28
CA SER A 56 -0.71 12.28 21.42
C SER A 56 0.05 12.30 20.08
N LEU A 57 -0.64 12.03 18.96
CA LEU A 57 -0.06 12.08 17.62
C LEU A 57 0.12 13.53 17.14
N PRO A 58 1.03 13.80 16.18
CA PRO A 58 1.17 15.12 15.59
C PRO A 58 -0.17 15.61 15.02
N ARG A 59 -0.50 16.90 15.18
CA ARG A 59 -1.73 17.49 14.61
C ARG A 59 -1.73 17.54 13.08
N HIS A 60 -0.54 17.62 12.50
CA HIS A 60 -0.31 17.65 11.06
C HIS A 60 0.79 16.65 10.69
N LEU A 61 0.52 15.84 9.67
CA LEU A 61 1.48 14.93 9.07
C LEU A 61 1.20 14.88 7.59
N ASP A 62 2.22 15.13 6.77
CA ASP A 62 2.14 15.00 5.32
C ASP A 62 3.45 14.40 4.80
N TRP A 63 3.38 13.20 4.20
CA TRP A 63 4.55 12.53 3.65
C TRP A 63 5.11 13.23 2.40
N CYS A 64 4.27 13.97 1.66
CA CYS A 64 4.70 14.71 0.48
C CYS A 64 5.51 15.95 0.87
N GLU A 65 5.12 16.65 1.94
CA GLU A 65 5.90 17.77 2.49
C GLU A 65 7.29 17.33 2.99
N ARG A 66 7.42 16.04 3.36
CA ARG A 66 8.70 15.40 3.73
C ARG A 66 9.50 14.90 2.54
N GLY A 67 9.03 15.12 1.31
CA GLY A 67 9.68 14.65 0.08
C GLY A 67 9.60 13.14 -0.15
N MET A 68 8.72 12.43 0.56
CA MET A 68 8.59 10.96 0.48
C MET A 68 7.53 10.49 -0.52
N CYS A 69 6.80 11.42 -1.13
CA CYS A 69 5.85 11.12 -2.19
C CYS A 69 6.53 10.90 -3.54
N THR A 70 6.07 9.89 -4.27
CA THR A 70 6.40 9.66 -5.69
C THR A 70 5.41 10.41 -6.62
N PRO A 71 5.70 10.53 -7.93
CA PRO A 71 4.86 11.29 -8.85
C PRO A 71 3.41 10.80 -8.96
N SER A 72 2.47 11.73 -9.18
CA SER A 72 1.05 11.45 -9.44
C SER A 72 0.81 10.78 -10.81
N TRP A 73 -0.27 10.00 -10.91
CA TRP A 73 -0.64 9.23 -12.10
C TRP A 73 -2.04 9.56 -12.62
N ASN A 74 -2.32 9.13 -13.85
CA ASN A 74 -3.64 9.23 -14.46
C ASN A 74 -4.08 7.88 -15.03
N GLN A 75 -5.06 7.25 -14.40
CA GLN A 75 -5.59 5.95 -14.82
C GLN A 75 -6.46 6.04 -16.09
N HIS A 76 -6.98 7.21 -16.44
CA HIS A 76 -8.00 7.38 -17.48
C HIS A 76 -7.44 7.51 -18.91
N ILE A 77 -6.12 7.47 -19.07
CA ILE A 77 -5.44 7.67 -20.36
C ILE A 77 -4.46 6.53 -20.64
N PRO A 78 -4.22 6.19 -21.93
CA PRO A 78 -4.80 6.80 -23.14
C PRO A 78 -6.27 6.45 -23.40
N VAL A 79 -6.80 5.44 -22.70
CA VAL A 79 -8.20 5.04 -22.74
C VAL A 79 -8.71 4.86 -21.31
N TYR A 80 -10.03 4.88 -21.13
CA TYR A 80 -10.60 4.67 -19.80
C TYR A 80 -10.30 3.26 -19.27
N CYS A 81 -9.78 3.20 -18.05
CA CYS A 81 -9.55 1.96 -17.30
C CYS A 81 -9.93 2.19 -15.83
N GLY A 82 -10.83 1.36 -15.30
CA GLY A 82 -11.26 1.37 -13.90
C GLY A 82 -10.23 0.70 -12.99
N SER A 83 -9.02 1.25 -12.95
CA SER A 83 -7.86 0.67 -12.25
C SER A 83 -7.43 1.48 -11.01
N CYS A 84 -8.37 2.19 -10.37
CA CYS A 84 -8.12 2.99 -9.17
C CYS A 84 -7.48 2.16 -8.04
N PHE A 85 -7.99 0.95 -7.80
CA PHE A 85 -7.49 0.04 -6.78
C PHE A 85 -6.00 -0.29 -6.99
N ALA A 86 -5.57 -0.46 -8.25
CA ALA A 86 -4.18 -0.68 -8.61
C ALA A 86 -3.35 0.59 -8.45
N HIS A 87 -3.87 1.73 -8.86
CA HIS A 87 -3.17 3.01 -8.75
C HIS A 87 -2.98 3.47 -7.30
N GLY A 88 -4.04 3.44 -6.49
CA GLY A 88 -3.99 3.81 -5.07
C GLY A 88 -3.13 2.84 -4.26
N ALA A 89 -3.22 1.53 -4.54
CA ALA A 89 -2.34 0.54 -3.91
C ALA A 89 -0.87 0.80 -4.25
N LEU A 90 -0.54 0.85 -5.55
CA LEU A 90 0.85 0.99 -6.00
C LEU A 90 1.44 2.37 -5.72
N ALA A 91 0.63 3.42 -5.59
CA ALA A 91 1.10 4.72 -5.08
C ALA A 91 1.61 4.60 -3.64
N SER A 92 0.84 3.96 -2.75
CA SER A 92 1.27 3.71 -1.36
C SER A 92 2.49 2.79 -1.28
N VAL A 93 2.58 1.80 -2.18
CA VAL A 93 3.76 0.93 -2.29
C VAL A 93 5.00 1.73 -2.67
N ASN A 94 4.92 2.55 -3.72
CA ASN A 94 6.04 3.36 -4.20
C ASN A 94 6.57 4.27 -3.08
N ASP A 95 5.65 4.98 -2.42
CA ASP A 95 5.99 5.91 -1.34
C ASP A 95 6.59 5.17 -0.13
N ARG A 96 6.05 4.00 0.24
CA ARG A 96 6.61 3.16 1.32
C ARG A 96 7.99 2.57 0.97
N ILE A 97 8.24 2.23 -0.29
CA ILE A 97 9.58 1.81 -0.76
C ILE A 97 10.56 2.97 -0.62
N LYS A 98 10.16 4.18 -1.02
CA LYS A 98 10.99 5.39 -0.89
C LYS A 98 11.32 5.72 0.57
N ILE A 99 10.33 5.63 1.47
CA ILE A 99 10.53 5.76 2.92
C ILE A 99 11.54 4.73 3.43
N LEU A 100 11.34 3.45 3.09
CA LEU A 100 12.24 2.37 3.50
C LEU A 100 13.67 2.56 2.97
N HIS A 101 13.83 2.97 1.70
CA HIS A 101 15.15 3.27 1.15
C HIS A 101 15.83 4.40 1.92
N HIS A 102 15.10 5.46 2.28
CA HIS A 102 15.65 6.55 3.08
C HIS A 102 16.06 6.08 4.48
N GLU A 103 15.23 5.27 5.15
CA GLU A 103 15.55 4.65 6.46
C GLU A 103 16.81 3.77 6.40
N LEU A 104 17.00 3.05 5.28
CA LEU A 104 18.19 2.23 5.02
C LEU A 104 19.41 3.05 4.56
N GLY A 105 19.28 4.37 4.37
CA GLY A 105 20.33 5.23 3.84
C GLY A 105 20.67 4.97 2.37
N TRP A 106 19.77 4.31 1.63
CA TRP A 106 19.96 4.00 0.22
C TRP A 106 19.63 5.23 -0.62
N LYS A 107 20.62 5.71 -1.39
CA LYS A 107 20.46 6.80 -2.36
C LYS A 107 20.24 6.19 -3.74
N ARG A 108 18.99 6.05 -4.16
CA ARG A 108 18.58 5.41 -5.42
C ARG A 108 17.48 6.23 -6.11
N PRO A 109 17.25 6.03 -7.42
CA PRO A 109 16.06 6.55 -8.07
C PRO A 109 14.79 6.07 -7.38
N ASP A 110 13.73 6.87 -7.47
CA ASP A 110 12.40 6.46 -7.01
C ASP A 110 11.94 5.24 -7.82
N VAL A 111 11.42 4.24 -7.11
CA VAL A 111 10.86 3.03 -7.71
C VAL A 111 9.40 3.29 -8.07
N MET A 112 9.05 2.97 -9.30
CA MET A 112 7.67 3.08 -9.78
C MET A 112 7.20 1.68 -10.15
N ILE A 113 6.30 1.08 -9.37
CA ILE A 113 5.88 -0.30 -9.65
C ILE A 113 5.01 -0.41 -10.90
N GLY A 114 5.28 -1.44 -11.71
CA GLY A 114 4.64 -1.77 -12.98
C GLY A 114 3.14 -2.06 -12.87
N ARG A 115 2.33 -1.03 -13.11
CA ARG A 115 0.86 -1.11 -13.07
C ARG A 115 0.33 -2.01 -14.18
N GLN A 116 0.91 -1.89 -15.38
CA GLN A 116 0.46 -2.65 -16.54
C GLN A 116 0.76 -4.14 -16.39
N SER A 117 1.89 -4.50 -15.78
CA SER A 117 2.26 -5.88 -15.47
C SER A 117 1.22 -6.54 -14.54
N PHE A 118 0.77 -5.82 -13.51
CA PHE A 118 -0.31 -6.28 -12.64
C PHE A 118 -1.63 -6.45 -13.41
N LEU A 119 -2.07 -5.42 -14.15
CA LEU A 119 -3.35 -5.44 -14.90
C LEU A 119 -3.41 -6.52 -15.99
N ASN A 120 -2.26 -6.86 -16.57
CA ASN A 120 -2.15 -7.95 -17.53
C ASN A 120 -2.24 -9.31 -16.86
N CYS A 121 -1.52 -9.51 -15.76
CA CYS A 121 -1.25 -10.86 -15.25
C CYS A 121 -2.14 -11.29 -14.09
N ALA A 122 -2.45 -10.39 -13.15
CA ALA A 122 -3.20 -10.73 -11.95
C ALA A 122 -4.57 -11.39 -12.22
N PRO A 123 -5.37 -10.97 -13.23
CA PRO A 123 -6.66 -11.61 -13.50
C PRO A 123 -6.57 -13.12 -13.83
N GLY A 124 -5.51 -13.55 -14.51
CA GLY A 124 -5.26 -14.98 -14.79
C GLY A 124 -5.03 -15.82 -13.52
N HIS A 125 -4.65 -15.16 -12.42
CA HIS A 125 -4.46 -15.74 -11.10
C HIS A 125 -5.69 -15.60 -10.19
N GLY A 126 -6.83 -15.15 -10.73
CA GLY A 126 -8.04 -14.88 -9.94
C GLY A 126 -7.99 -13.57 -9.14
N LEU A 127 -7.02 -12.69 -9.42
CA LEU A 127 -6.82 -11.43 -8.72
C LEU A 127 -7.28 -10.26 -9.60
N SER A 128 -8.25 -9.46 -9.12
CA SER A 128 -8.95 -8.40 -9.87
C SER A 128 -9.68 -8.83 -11.15
N LEU A 129 -10.36 -7.86 -11.78
CA LEU A 129 -10.97 -7.96 -13.11
C LEU A 129 -10.30 -7.00 -14.11
N GLY A 130 -9.01 -6.68 -13.90
CA GLY A 130 -8.28 -5.75 -14.76
C GLY A 130 -8.87 -4.34 -14.73
N CYS A 131 -9.18 -3.79 -15.89
CA CYS A 131 -9.81 -2.46 -16.02
C CYS A 131 -11.28 -2.44 -15.60
N LYS A 132 -11.89 -3.59 -15.28
CA LYS A 132 -13.27 -3.68 -14.76
C LYS A 132 -13.34 -3.67 -13.24
N GLY A 133 -12.24 -3.33 -12.57
CA GLY A 133 -12.22 -3.16 -11.13
C GLY A 133 -11.46 -4.25 -10.37
N GLY A 134 -11.31 -4.03 -9.08
CA GLY A 134 -10.49 -4.87 -8.21
C GLY A 134 -10.43 -4.31 -6.80
N GLU A 135 -9.42 -4.75 -6.05
CA GLU A 135 -9.24 -4.44 -4.64
C GLU A 135 -7.77 -4.18 -4.33
N PRO A 136 -7.41 -3.23 -3.43
CA PRO A 136 -6.02 -3.03 -3.03
C PRO A 136 -5.35 -4.31 -2.50
N ALA A 137 -6.12 -5.14 -1.79
CA ALA A 137 -5.67 -6.44 -1.30
C ALA A 137 -5.27 -7.43 -2.43
N ASP A 138 -5.87 -7.34 -3.62
CA ASP A 138 -5.49 -8.17 -4.76
C ASP A 138 -4.08 -7.83 -5.25
N VAL A 139 -3.74 -6.55 -5.24
CA VAL A 139 -2.40 -6.05 -5.58
C VAL A 139 -1.37 -6.56 -4.60
N TYR A 140 -1.66 -6.45 -3.30
CA TYR A 140 -0.73 -6.87 -2.27
C TYR A 140 -0.56 -8.38 -2.20
N GLU A 141 -1.61 -9.16 -2.44
CA GLU A 141 -1.49 -10.62 -2.53
C GLU A 141 -0.65 -11.03 -3.75
N PHE A 142 -0.89 -10.43 -4.92
CA PHE A 142 -0.06 -10.66 -6.10
C PHE A 142 1.41 -10.32 -5.82
N MET A 143 1.68 -9.18 -5.18
CA MET A 143 3.04 -8.78 -4.80
C MET A 143 3.66 -9.70 -3.76
N LYS A 144 2.88 -10.30 -2.85
CA LYS A 144 3.38 -11.23 -1.85
C LYS A 144 3.82 -12.55 -2.48
N VAL A 145 3.02 -13.08 -3.41
CA VAL A 145 3.26 -14.38 -4.06
C VAL A 145 4.31 -14.24 -5.16
N TYR A 146 4.15 -13.25 -6.04
CA TYR A 146 4.92 -13.13 -7.27
C TYR A 146 5.86 -11.92 -7.27
N GLY A 147 5.47 -10.84 -6.61
CA GLY A 147 6.14 -9.54 -6.74
C GLY A 147 5.79 -8.84 -8.06
N LEU A 148 6.15 -7.56 -8.15
CA LEU A 148 5.98 -6.77 -9.37
C LEU A 148 7.30 -6.12 -9.78
N PRO A 149 7.56 -5.97 -11.09
CA PRO A 149 8.72 -5.26 -11.58
C PRO A 149 8.53 -3.74 -11.46
N ASP A 150 9.58 -3.00 -11.78
CA ASP A 150 9.49 -1.57 -12.04
C ASP A 150 8.69 -1.30 -13.34
N GLU A 151 8.09 -0.12 -13.45
CA GLU A 151 7.28 0.36 -14.57
C GLU A 151 8.05 0.36 -15.88
N THR A 152 9.38 0.50 -15.83
CA THR A 152 10.24 0.36 -17.01
C THR A 152 10.14 -0.99 -17.70
N CYS A 153 9.66 -2.05 -17.04
CA CYS A 153 9.38 -3.34 -17.68
C CYS A 153 8.20 -3.27 -18.65
N LEU A 154 7.18 -2.47 -18.34
CA LEU A 154 6.00 -2.31 -19.18
C LEU A 154 5.22 -1.06 -18.74
N HIS A 155 5.30 -0.01 -19.55
CA HIS A 155 4.60 1.23 -19.28
C HIS A 155 3.07 1.04 -19.26
N TYR A 156 2.41 1.80 -18.40
CA TYR A 156 0.97 1.91 -18.32
C TYR A 156 0.37 2.35 -19.65
N ASN A 157 -0.58 1.54 -20.13
CA ASN A 157 -1.28 1.79 -21.38
C ASN A 157 -2.81 1.68 -21.23
N ALA A 158 -3.31 1.69 -19.99
CA ALA A 158 -4.74 1.56 -19.67
C ALA A 158 -5.43 0.38 -20.37
N THR A 159 -4.71 -0.74 -20.49
CA THR A 159 -5.26 -2.02 -20.98
C THR A 159 -5.12 -3.07 -19.90
N ASP A 160 -5.64 -4.27 -20.15
CA ASP A 160 -5.55 -5.36 -19.20
C ASP A 160 -5.40 -6.71 -19.91
N TYR A 161 -5.55 -7.78 -19.14
CA TYR A 161 -5.50 -9.16 -19.57
C TYR A 161 -6.41 -9.51 -20.76
N THR A 162 -7.49 -8.75 -21.00
CA THR A 162 -8.49 -9.08 -22.03
C THR A 162 -7.92 -9.07 -23.45
N LYS A 163 -6.84 -8.31 -23.70
CA LYS A 163 -6.13 -8.30 -24.99
C LYS A 163 -5.41 -9.61 -25.31
N TYR A 164 -5.21 -10.47 -24.31
CA TYR A 164 -4.60 -11.80 -24.48
C TYR A 164 -5.64 -12.91 -24.63
N ILE A 165 -6.94 -12.58 -24.59
CA ILE A 165 -8.01 -13.56 -24.79
C ILE A 165 -7.98 -14.01 -26.26
N THR A 166 -7.77 -15.30 -26.45
CA THR A 166 -7.80 -15.95 -27.76
C THR A 166 -8.55 -17.27 -27.66
N ALA A 167 -8.84 -17.92 -28.80
CA ALA A 167 -9.45 -19.25 -28.81
C ALA A 167 -8.62 -20.29 -28.03
N SER A 168 -7.29 -20.14 -28.02
CA SER A 168 -6.35 -20.99 -27.27
C SER A 168 -6.03 -20.48 -25.86
N ASN A 169 -6.45 -19.27 -25.50
CA ASN A 169 -6.27 -18.67 -24.18
C ASN A 169 -7.56 -17.97 -23.72
N PRO A 170 -8.63 -18.73 -23.42
CA PRO A 170 -9.94 -18.14 -23.12
C PRO A 170 -9.98 -17.37 -21.80
N ASN A 171 -9.07 -17.67 -20.87
CA ASN A 171 -9.01 -17.02 -19.56
C ASN A 171 -8.20 -15.71 -19.58
N GLY A 172 -7.56 -15.38 -20.71
CA GLY A 172 -6.75 -14.17 -20.87
C GLY A 172 -5.50 -14.14 -20.00
N THR A 173 -4.97 -15.30 -19.63
CA THR A 173 -3.71 -15.45 -18.90
C THR A 173 -2.59 -14.71 -19.65
N CYS A 174 -1.82 -13.85 -18.98
CA CYS A 174 -0.83 -13.01 -19.66
C CYS A 174 0.34 -13.85 -20.19
N PRO A 175 0.89 -13.57 -21.38
CA PRO A 175 2.16 -14.16 -21.80
C PRO A 175 3.34 -13.49 -21.08
N PRO A 176 4.58 -14.03 -21.13
CA PRO A 176 5.75 -13.46 -20.46
C PRO A 176 6.01 -11.99 -20.81
N GLU A 177 5.81 -11.61 -22.07
CA GLU A 177 5.92 -10.23 -22.54
C GLU A 177 4.82 -9.31 -21.99
N GLY A 178 3.73 -9.88 -21.47
CA GLY A 178 2.72 -9.14 -20.72
C GLY A 178 3.15 -8.78 -19.31
N PHE A 179 4.23 -9.37 -18.80
CA PHE A 179 4.79 -9.05 -17.48
C PHE A 179 5.98 -8.10 -17.56
N CYS A 180 6.94 -8.36 -18.48
CA CYS A 180 8.06 -7.48 -18.77
C CYS A 180 8.56 -7.72 -20.20
N ILE A 181 8.81 -6.64 -20.95
CA ILE A 181 9.15 -6.71 -22.37
C ILE A 181 10.28 -5.74 -22.69
N ASP A 182 11.10 -6.10 -23.66
CA ASP A 182 11.97 -5.16 -24.36
C ASP A 182 11.78 -5.30 -25.89
N CYS A 183 11.98 -4.21 -26.61
CA CYS A 183 11.85 -4.14 -28.07
C CYS A 183 13.03 -3.40 -28.67
N MET A 184 13.92 -4.12 -29.34
CA MET A 184 15.13 -3.53 -29.94
C MET A 184 15.61 -4.28 -31.17
N LYS A 185 16.49 -3.64 -31.94
CA LYS A 185 17.22 -4.29 -33.02
C LYS A 185 18.25 -5.23 -32.40
N THR A 186 18.18 -6.51 -32.74
CA THR A 186 19.09 -7.54 -32.25
C THR A 186 20.10 -7.92 -33.34
N PRO A 187 21.18 -8.64 -33.03
CA PRO A 187 22.06 -9.19 -34.05
C PRO A 187 21.34 -10.06 -35.10
N ASP A 188 20.28 -10.77 -34.68
CA ASP A 188 19.46 -11.62 -35.57
C ASP A 188 18.44 -10.81 -36.40
N SER A 189 18.11 -9.59 -35.97
CA SER A 189 17.21 -8.67 -36.67
C SER A 189 17.76 -7.23 -36.63
N PRO A 190 18.82 -6.94 -37.42
CA PRO A 190 19.53 -5.66 -37.36
C PRO A 190 18.71 -4.49 -37.94
N GLU A 191 17.78 -4.77 -38.85
CA GLU A 191 16.99 -3.74 -39.52
C GLU A 191 15.64 -3.47 -38.87
N THR A 192 15.03 -4.50 -38.28
CA THR A 192 13.68 -4.43 -37.70
C THR A 192 13.75 -4.68 -36.21
N PRO A 193 13.25 -3.77 -35.35
CA PRO A 193 13.13 -4.06 -33.93
C PRO A 193 12.26 -5.29 -33.70
N VAL A 194 12.74 -6.19 -32.84
CA VAL A 194 11.98 -7.35 -32.38
C VAL A 194 11.73 -7.20 -30.89
N CYS A 195 10.54 -7.61 -30.46
CA CYS A 195 10.18 -7.63 -29.05
C CYS A 195 10.37 -9.02 -28.47
N PHE A 196 10.88 -9.09 -27.24
CA PHE A 196 11.09 -10.33 -26.51
C PHE A 196 10.81 -10.15 -25.01
N PRO A 197 10.41 -11.22 -24.32
CA PRO A 197 10.15 -11.14 -22.89
C PRO A 197 11.46 -11.02 -22.10
N VAL A 198 11.44 -10.21 -21.06
CA VAL A 198 12.51 -10.15 -20.05
C VAL A 198 12.06 -10.95 -18.84
N SER A 199 12.76 -12.04 -18.56
CA SER A 199 12.32 -13.03 -17.56
C SER A 199 13.13 -13.01 -16.26
N SER A 200 14.13 -12.13 -16.15
CA SER A 200 14.90 -11.94 -14.93
C SER A 200 15.05 -10.45 -14.65
N MET A 201 14.45 -9.99 -13.56
CA MET A 201 14.46 -8.59 -13.11
C MET A 201 14.29 -8.53 -11.59
N VAL A 202 14.56 -7.35 -11.02
CA VAL A 202 14.21 -7.04 -9.62
C VAL A 202 12.69 -7.11 -9.48
N ARG A 203 12.21 -7.84 -8.48
CA ARG A 203 10.79 -7.87 -8.11
C ARG A 203 10.62 -7.28 -6.71
N TYR A 204 9.74 -6.30 -6.60
CA TYR A 204 9.34 -5.74 -5.33
C TYR A 204 8.17 -6.55 -4.78
N ARG A 205 8.29 -7.03 -3.55
CA ARG A 205 7.31 -7.92 -2.93
C ARG A 205 6.62 -7.28 -1.75
N ALA A 206 5.49 -7.86 -1.37
CA ALA A 206 4.83 -7.55 -0.11
C ALA A 206 5.30 -8.52 0.97
N LYS A 207 5.99 -8.02 2.00
CA LYS A 207 6.39 -8.83 3.16
C LYS A 207 5.17 -9.26 3.97
N LYS A 208 4.24 -8.32 4.16
CA LYS A 208 2.95 -8.49 4.81
C LYS A 208 2.00 -7.39 4.36
N TYR A 209 0.72 -7.65 4.41
CA TYR A 209 -0.33 -6.67 4.17
C TYR A 209 -1.53 -6.97 5.07
N TRP A 210 -2.36 -5.96 5.34
CA TRP A 210 -3.56 -6.09 6.16
C TRP A 210 -4.56 -4.98 5.89
N ARG A 211 -5.80 -5.20 6.34
CA ARG A 211 -6.87 -4.21 6.35
C ARG A 211 -6.94 -3.47 7.69
N LEU A 212 -7.29 -2.19 7.66
CA LEU A 212 -7.64 -1.36 8.81
C LEU A 212 -8.82 -0.44 8.49
N ALA A 213 -9.45 0.11 9.52
CA ALA A 213 -10.55 1.06 9.38
C ALA A 213 -10.64 1.97 10.62
N GLY A 214 -11.26 3.14 10.45
CA GLY A 214 -11.47 4.14 11.49
C GLY A 214 -10.33 5.15 11.62
N GLU A 215 -10.70 6.36 12.09
CA GLU A 215 -9.80 7.51 12.21
C GLU A 215 -8.51 7.18 12.98
N HIS A 216 -8.64 6.54 14.15
CA HIS A 216 -7.50 6.18 15.00
C HIS A 216 -6.51 5.26 14.29
N ALA A 217 -7.00 4.16 13.71
CA ALA A 217 -6.14 3.16 13.07
C ALA A 217 -5.40 3.75 11.86
N MET A 218 -6.08 4.61 11.09
CA MET A 218 -5.48 5.33 9.97
C MET A 218 -4.39 6.30 10.44
N MET A 219 -4.68 7.16 11.43
CA MET A 219 -3.69 8.11 11.96
C MET A 219 -2.45 7.40 12.53
N LYS A 220 -2.66 6.27 13.21
CA LYS A 220 -1.60 5.45 13.79
C LYS A 220 -0.70 4.83 12.72
N GLU A 221 -1.29 4.26 11.67
CA GLU A 221 -0.51 3.65 10.60
C GLU A 221 0.23 4.70 9.76
N LEU A 222 -0.35 5.89 9.57
CA LEU A 222 0.29 6.96 8.81
C LEU A 222 1.61 7.45 9.42
N GLN A 223 1.92 7.11 10.67
CA GLN A 223 3.26 7.34 11.25
C GLN A 223 4.36 6.50 10.57
N HIS A 224 3.98 5.45 9.83
CA HIS A 224 4.87 4.52 9.14
C HIS A 224 4.82 4.63 7.62
N GLY A 225 3.93 5.44 7.05
CA GLY A 225 3.84 5.69 5.61
C GLY A 225 2.40 5.78 5.11
N PRO A 226 2.19 6.22 3.85
CA PRO A 226 0.87 6.30 3.23
C PRO A 226 0.10 4.98 3.23
N ILE A 227 -1.23 5.04 3.16
CA ILE A 227 -2.13 3.88 3.11
C ILE A 227 -3.10 4.02 1.95
N THR A 228 -3.69 2.91 1.49
CA THR A 228 -4.72 2.96 0.43
C THR A 228 -6.09 2.83 1.06
N CYS A 229 -7.04 3.68 0.72
CA CYS A 229 -8.40 3.62 1.23
C CYS A 229 -9.41 3.66 0.10
N GLY A 230 -10.45 2.85 0.23
CA GLY A 230 -11.63 2.96 -0.61
C GLY A 230 -12.43 4.22 -0.22
N MET A 231 -13.10 4.83 -1.19
CA MET A 231 -14.09 5.88 -0.97
C MET A 231 -15.21 5.84 -2.01
N ALA A 232 -16.33 6.47 -1.69
CA ALA A 232 -17.39 6.72 -2.65
C ALA A 232 -17.11 8.01 -3.44
N CYS A 233 -17.49 8.06 -4.71
CA CYS A 233 -17.28 9.23 -5.56
C CYS A 233 -18.60 9.88 -6.00
N THR A 234 -19.02 10.98 -5.36
CA THR A 234 -20.17 11.76 -5.85
C THR A 234 -19.84 12.58 -7.09
N ASN A 235 -20.85 12.93 -7.89
CA ASN A 235 -20.68 13.84 -9.02
C ASN A 235 -20.03 15.18 -8.62
N GLU A 236 -20.39 15.71 -7.44
CA GLU A 236 -19.79 16.94 -6.93
C GLU A 236 -18.29 16.76 -6.67
N PHE A 237 -17.90 15.66 -6.03
CA PHE A 237 -16.48 15.33 -5.82
C PHE A 237 -15.73 15.14 -7.16
N VAL A 238 -16.32 14.39 -8.09
CA VAL A 238 -15.65 14.03 -9.35
C VAL A 238 -15.47 15.25 -10.26
N PHE A 239 -16.53 16.02 -10.47
CA PHE A 239 -16.57 17.04 -11.52
C PHE A 239 -16.31 18.46 -11.04
N ASN A 240 -16.54 18.75 -9.75
CA ASN A 240 -16.52 20.13 -9.23
C ASN A 240 -15.47 20.36 -8.14
N TYR A 241 -14.86 19.31 -7.57
CA TYR A 241 -13.76 19.51 -6.62
C TYR A 241 -12.56 20.20 -7.29
N THR A 242 -12.12 21.30 -6.69
CA THR A 242 -10.98 22.09 -7.16
C THR A 242 -9.94 22.27 -6.08
N ALA A 243 -10.34 22.69 -4.88
CA ALA A 243 -9.47 22.84 -3.72
C ALA A 243 -10.28 22.89 -2.41
N GLY A 244 -9.58 22.90 -1.27
CA GLY A 244 -10.19 23.01 0.06
C GLY A 244 -10.60 21.67 0.67
N ILE A 245 -11.19 21.72 1.86
CA ILE A 245 -11.63 20.52 2.59
C ILE A 245 -13.03 20.14 2.08
N PHE A 246 -13.08 19.06 1.31
CA PHE A 246 -14.33 18.52 0.80
C PHE A 246 -15.17 17.89 1.92
N ARG A 247 -16.48 18.10 1.86
CA ARG A 247 -17.46 17.47 2.75
C ARG A 247 -18.75 17.25 1.99
N ASP A 248 -19.02 16.00 1.64
CA ASP A 248 -20.31 15.62 1.06
C ASP A 248 -21.43 15.73 2.10
N THR A 249 -22.57 16.27 1.69
CA THR A 249 -23.78 16.38 2.52
C THR A 249 -24.92 15.49 2.03
N THR A 250 -24.68 14.65 1.02
CA THR A 250 -25.70 13.79 0.39
C THR A 250 -25.79 12.41 1.04
N ASN A 251 -24.85 12.07 1.93
CA ASN A 251 -24.68 10.74 2.52
C ASN A 251 -24.46 9.64 1.46
N PHE A 252 -23.73 9.97 0.39
CA PHE A 252 -23.37 9.01 -0.63
C PHE A 252 -22.34 8.01 -0.10
N THR A 253 -22.63 6.72 -0.26
CA THR A 253 -21.92 5.61 0.40
C THR A 253 -21.63 4.45 -0.55
N GLU A 254 -21.90 4.62 -1.85
CA GLU A 254 -21.59 3.63 -2.88
C GLU A 254 -20.08 3.62 -3.12
N LEU A 255 -19.39 2.70 -2.45
CA LEU A 255 -17.94 2.56 -2.53
C LEU A 255 -17.54 2.02 -3.91
N ASP A 256 -16.89 2.87 -4.69
CA ASP A 256 -16.54 2.57 -6.07
C ASP A 256 -15.11 2.99 -6.41
N HIS A 257 -14.40 3.69 -5.53
CA HIS A 257 -13.09 4.26 -5.83
C HIS A 257 -12.05 3.92 -4.76
N ASP A 258 -10.77 4.04 -5.12
CA ASP A 258 -9.63 3.82 -4.24
C ASP A 258 -8.60 4.93 -4.43
N VAL A 259 -8.10 5.45 -3.31
CA VAL A 259 -7.14 6.55 -3.25
C VAL A 259 -6.03 6.22 -2.26
N GLU A 260 -4.94 6.99 -2.29
CA GLU A 260 -3.89 6.90 -1.29
C GLU A 260 -4.05 8.04 -0.28
N ILE A 261 -4.10 7.74 1.02
CA ILE A 261 -4.01 8.72 2.09
C ILE A 261 -2.53 8.93 2.41
N VAL A 262 -2.04 10.15 2.21
CA VAL A 262 -0.63 10.54 2.40
C VAL A 262 -0.40 11.30 3.71
N GLY A 263 -1.47 11.66 4.41
CA GLY A 263 -1.39 12.48 5.59
C GLY A 263 -2.72 12.97 6.12
N TYR A 264 -2.66 13.86 7.10
CA TYR A 264 -3.81 14.50 7.73
C TYR A 264 -3.39 15.81 8.37
N GLY A 265 -4.37 16.68 8.61
CA GLY A 265 -4.14 17.96 9.27
C GLY A 265 -5.41 18.54 9.91
N GLU A 266 -5.29 19.80 10.27
CA GLU A 266 -6.35 20.66 10.81
C GLU A 266 -6.12 22.06 10.25
N ASP A 267 -7.17 22.73 9.77
CA ASP A 267 -7.07 24.11 9.29
C ASP A 267 -7.11 25.14 10.44
N GLU A 268 -7.01 26.42 10.10
CA GLU A 268 -7.05 27.53 11.06
C GLU A 268 -8.39 27.68 11.81
N HIS A 269 -9.44 27.03 11.32
CA HIS A 269 -10.78 27.03 11.92
C HIS A 269 -11.06 25.75 12.73
N GLY A 270 -10.08 24.86 12.85
CA GLY A 270 -10.21 23.60 13.58
C GLY A 270 -10.84 22.46 12.78
N VAL A 271 -11.03 22.62 11.47
CA VAL A 271 -11.59 21.57 10.61
C VAL A 271 -10.50 20.56 10.27
N LYS A 272 -10.67 19.35 10.80
CA LYS A 272 -9.78 18.21 10.58
C LYS A 272 -9.98 17.64 9.18
N TYR A 273 -8.89 17.28 8.51
CA TYR A 273 -8.94 16.67 7.17
C TYR A 273 -7.95 15.52 6.99
N TRP A 274 -8.27 14.62 6.06
CA TRP A 274 -7.35 13.70 5.41
C TRP A 274 -6.76 14.36 4.17
N ARG A 275 -5.46 14.18 3.92
CA ARG A 275 -4.80 14.54 2.67
C ARG A 275 -4.64 13.27 1.84
N ALA A 276 -5.18 13.27 0.63
CA ALA A 276 -5.20 12.11 -0.24
C ALA A 276 -4.70 12.41 -1.65
N ARG A 277 -3.98 11.45 -2.25
CA ARG A 277 -3.58 11.42 -3.65
C ARG A 277 -4.64 10.66 -4.46
N ASN A 278 -5.11 11.28 -5.52
CA ASN A 278 -5.99 10.66 -6.51
C ASN A 278 -5.18 10.18 -7.74
N SER A 279 -5.84 9.45 -8.63
CA SER A 279 -5.24 8.82 -9.82
C SER A 279 -5.79 9.38 -11.13
N TRP A 280 -6.18 10.66 -11.16
CA TRP A 280 -6.83 11.31 -12.32
C TRP A 280 -5.97 12.40 -12.98
N GLY A 281 -4.67 12.39 -12.73
CA GLY A 281 -3.72 13.37 -13.26
C GLY A 281 -3.61 14.64 -12.41
N THR A 282 -2.51 15.38 -12.62
CA THR A 282 -2.18 16.57 -11.84
C THR A 282 -3.06 17.78 -12.14
N TYR A 283 -3.88 17.73 -13.20
CA TYR A 283 -4.80 18.80 -13.55
C TYR A 283 -6.12 18.74 -12.75
N TRP A 284 -6.35 17.67 -11.99
CA TRP A 284 -7.54 17.52 -11.16
C TRP A 284 -7.24 17.90 -9.70
N GLY A 285 -8.17 18.59 -9.03
CA GLY A 285 -8.02 18.98 -7.63
C GLY A 285 -6.76 19.82 -7.32
N GLU A 286 -6.17 19.58 -6.15
CA GLU A 286 -4.96 20.24 -5.67
C GLU A 286 -3.70 19.56 -6.26
N SER A 287 -3.46 19.72 -7.56
CA SER A 287 -2.35 19.07 -8.28
C SER A 287 -2.41 17.53 -8.28
N GLY A 288 -3.61 16.97 -8.40
CA GLY A 288 -3.89 15.54 -8.30
C GLY A 288 -4.19 15.05 -6.88
N PHE A 289 -4.20 15.95 -5.91
CA PHE A 289 -4.53 15.66 -4.51
C PHE A 289 -5.86 16.29 -4.11
N PHE A 290 -6.37 15.90 -2.96
CA PHE A 290 -7.52 16.53 -2.34
C PHE A 290 -7.44 16.45 -0.82
N LYS A 291 -8.30 17.24 -0.18
CA LYS A 291 -8.59 17.16 1.25
C LYS A 291 -10.05 16.82 1.45
N ILE A 292 -10.33 15.95 2.41
CA ILE A 292 -11.69 15.56 2.80
C ILE A 292 -11.81 15.55 4.32
N VAL A 293 -12.97 15.92 4.86
CA VAL A 293 -13.19 15.99 6.31
C VAL A 293 -12.85 14.66 7.01
N ARG A 294 -12.15 14.76 8.14
CA ARG A 294 -11.66 13.62 8.93
C ARG A 294 -12.47 13.44 10.23
N GLY A 295 -12.77 12.19 10.56
CA GLY A 295 -13.52 11.77 11.75
C GLY A 295 -15.03 11.65 11.54
N GLU A 296 -15.51 11.94 10.33
CA GLU A 296 -16.93 11.79 9.96
C GLU A 296 -17.19 10.59 9.06
N ASN A 297 -16.15 9.85 8.66
CA ASN A 297 -16.22 8.81 7.63
C ASN A 297 -16.94 9.30 6.35
N ASN A 298 -16.69 10.56 5.95
CA ASN A 298 -17.33 11.18 4.80
C ASN A 298 -16.93 10.45 3.52
N LEU A 299 -17.92 10.20 2.63
CA LEU A 299 -17.75 9.32 1.47
C LEU A 299 -17.12 7.96 1.82
N VAL A 300 -17.40 7.46 3.03
CA VAL A 300 -16.95 6.16 3.56
C VAL A 300 -15.44 5.92 3.53
N ILE A 301 -14.64 6.99 3.46
CA ILE A 301 -13.19 6.92 3.26
C ILE A 301 -12.42 6.24 4.41
N GLU A 302 -13.03 6.14 5.58
CA GLU A 302 -12.42 5.53 6.78
C GLU A 302 -12.82 4.06 6.95
N SER A 303 -13.67 3.51 6.06
CA SER A 303 -14.28 2.19 6.24
C SER A 303 -13.46 1.00 5.71
N ASP A 304 -12.65 1.20 4.67
CA ASP A 304 -11.86 0.12 4.08
C ASP A 304 -10.50 0.63 3.61
N CYS A 305 -9.52 0.55 4.49
CA CYS A 305 -8.14 0.90 4.19
C CYS A 305 -7.22 -0.32 4.24
N HIS A 306 -6.15 -0.29 3.46
CA HIS A 306 -5.20 -1.36 3.30
C HIS A 306 -3.78 -0.85 3.40
N VAL A 307 -2.94 -1.71 3.94
CA VAL A 307 -1.55 -1.43 4.24
C VAL A 307 -0.69 -2.54 3.71
N MET A 308 0.48 -2.19 3.20
CA MET A 308 1.52 -3.14 2.80
C MET A 308 2.87 -2.73 3.39
N VAL A 309 3.68 -3.72 3.78
CA VAL A 309 5.09 -3.50 4.15
C VAL A 309 5.98 -4.06 3.04
N PRO A 310 6.77 -3.21 2.36
CA PRO A 310 7.55 -3.62 1.21
C PRO A 310 8.71 -4.54 1.60
N ASP A 311 9.01 -5.46 0.69
CA ASP A 311 10.24 -6.26 0.68
C ASP A 311 11.06 -5.88 -0.57
N VAL A 312 12.20 -5.25 -0.32
CA VAL A 312 13.18 -4.78 -1.31
C VAL A 312 14.45 -5.65 -1.31
N SER A 313 14.32 -6.92 -0.93
CA SER A 313 15.45 -7.86 -0.85
C SER A 313 16.17 -8.06 -2.18
N ASP A 314 15.45 -8.21 -3.29
CA ASP A 314 16.02 -8.37 -4.64
C ASP A 314 16.95 -7.20 -5.01
N ASP A 315 16.60 -6.03 -4.51
CA ASP A 315 17.31 -4.76 -4.68
C ASP A 315 18.72 -4.78 -4.06
N LYS A 316 18.98 -5.66 -3.09
CA LYS A 316 20.33 -5.85 -2.52
C LYS A 316 21.24 -6.58 -3.50
N PHE A 317 20.70 -7.48 -4.31
CA PHE A 317 21.51 -8.33 -5.18
C PHE A 317 22.04 -7.60 -6.41
N VAL A 318 21.40 -6.51 -6.82
CA VAL A 318 21.79 -5.71 -7.98
C VAL A 318 22.62 -4.48 -7.59
N TRP A 319 22.34 -3.91 -6.42
CA TRP A 319 22.84 -2.58 -6.05
C TRP A 319 23.75 -2.58 -4.81
N ASP A 320 24.20 -3.75 -4.35
CA ASP A 320 25.31 -3.80 -3.40
C ASP A 320 26.53 -3.10 -4.02
N LYS A 321 26.99 -2.03 -3.37
CA LYS A 321 28.10 -1.19 -3.87
C LYS A 321 29.45 -1.88 -3.80
N VAL A 322 29.55 -2.94 -2.99
CA VAL A 322 30.80 -3.65 -2.75
C VAL A 322 30.81 -4.92 -3.59
N HIS A 323 29.73 -5.71 -3.59
CA HIS A 323 29.67 -7.00 -4.26
C HIS A 323 28.27 -7.32 -4.84
N PRO A 324 27.89 -6.76 -6.01
CA PRO A 324 26.61 -7.11 -6.63
C PRO A 324 26.62 -8.57 -7.11
N ALA A 325 25.56 -9.31 -6.81
CA ALA A 325 25.39 -10.69 -7.25
C ALA A 325 24.91 -10.79 -8.70
N TYR A 326 24.12 -9.81 -9.15
CA TYR A 326 23.58 -9.74 -10.51
C TYR A 326 23.91 -8.42 -11.19
N GLY A 327 24.11 -8.47 -12.51
CA GLY A 327 24.26 -7.31 -13.38
C GLY A 327 23.16 -7.23 -14.42
N GLY A 328 22.83 -6.01 -14.87
CA GLY A 328 21.84 -5.79 -15.92
C GLY A 328 22.36 -6.11 -17.32
N SER A 329 21.45 -6.56 -18.19
CA SER A 329 21.66 -6.66 -19.63
C SER A 329 20.36 -6.33 -20.36
N ILE A 330 20.44 -6.15 -21.68
CA ILE A 330 19.25 -5.95 -22.52
C ILE A 330 18.27 -7.15 -22.45
N TYR A 331 18.75 -8.32 -22.04
CA TYR A 331 17.94 -9.53 -21.86
C TYR A 331 17.52 -9.77 -20.40
N GLY A 332 17.67 -8.76 -19.53
CA GLY A 332 17.41 -8.86 -18.09
C GLY A 332 18.66 -9.10 -17.25
N LEU A 333 18.45 -9.38 -15.96
CA LEU A 333 19.50 -9.62 -14.98
C LEU A 333 20.25 -10.92 -15.28
N ARG A 334 21.57 -10.90 -15.11
CA ARG A 334 22.46 -12.05 -15.30
C ARG A 334 23.35 -12.22 -14.07
N PRO A 335 23.72 -13.47 -13.72
CA PRO A 335 24.73 -13.73 -12.69
C PRO A 335 26.01 -12.94 -12.97
N TYR A 336 26.44 -12.14 -12.00
CA TYR A 336 27.70 -11.39 -12.04
C TYR A 336 28.76 -12.04 -11.14
N ASP A 337 28.37 -12.45 -9.93
CA ASP A 337 29.21 -13.17 -8.98
C ASP A 337 28.51 -14.44 -8.47
N GLN A 338 28.97 -15.60 -8.96
CA GLN A 338 28.40 -16.91 -8.59
C GLN A 338 28.64 -17.28 -7.12
N ASN A 339 29.72 -16.80 -6.51
CA ASN A 339 30.00 -17.08 -5.10
C ASN A 339 29.01 -16.32 -4.21
N GLN A 340 28.73 -15.06 -4.52
CA GLN A 340 27.69 -14.30 -3.81
C GLN A 340 26.32 -14.94 -3.97
N ILE A 341 25.95 -15.35 -5.19
CA ILE A 341 24.66 -16.04 -5.45
C ILE A 341 24.49 -17.29 -4.60
N ALA A 342 25.55 -18.08 -4.41
CA ALA A 342 25.50 -19.28 -3.57
C ALA A 342 25.21 -19.00 -2.08
N HIS A 343 25.44 -17.76 -1.61
CA HIS A 343 25.12 -17.33 -0.24
C HIS A 343 23.75 -16.66 -0.13
N ILE A 344 23.06 -16.42 -1.25
CA ILE A 344 21.69 -15.93 -1.24
C ILE A 344 20.77 -17.11 -0.92
N GLY A 345 19.93 -16.97 0.11
CA GLY A 345 19.00 -18.02 0.53
C GLY A 345 17.96 -18.42 -0.52
N TYR A 346 17.82 -17.66 -1.61
CA TYR A 346 17.01 -17.97 -2.79
C TYR A 346 17.55 -17.19 -4.03
N PRO A 347 17.80 -17.84 -5.18
CA PRO A 347 18.21 -17.13 -6.40
C PRO A 347 17.05 -16.29 -6.96
N LEU A 348 17.38 -15.28 -7.78
CA LEU A 348 16.35 -14.60 -8.59
C LEU A 348 15.78 -15.58 -9.61
N GLU A 349 14.53 -15.98 -9.40
CA GLU A 349 13.83 -16.94 -10.27
C GLU A 349 13.46 -16.31 -11.61
N ASN A 350 13.39 -17.18 -12.64
CA ASN A 350 12.81 -16.82 -13.92
C ASN A 350 11.31 -16.58 -13.75
N SER A 351 10.82 -15.42 -14.17
CA SER A 351 9.44 -14.98 -13.96
C SER A 351 8.47 -15.42 -15.06
N SER A 352 8.88 -16.28 -15.99
CA SER A 352 8.01 -16.74 -17.08
C SER A 352 6.90 -17.66 -16.56
N ASP A 353 7.12 -18.32 -15.42
CA ASP A 353 6.11 -19.12 -14.73
C ASP A 353 4.93 -18.29 -14.21
N ILE A 354 5.17 -17.03 -13.81
CA ILE A 354 4.13 -16.07 -13.39
C ILE A 354 3.11 -15.86 -14.50
N SER A 355 3.56 -15.77 -15.75
CA SER A 355 2.69 -15.57 -16.89
C SER A 355 1.84 -16.80 -17.22
N TRP A 356 2.38 -18.02 -17.16
CA TRP A 356 1.68 -19.20 -17.68
C TRP A 356 0.84 -19.97 -16.66
N ASN A 357 0.92 -19.61 -15.39
CA ASN A 357 0.28 -20.37 -14.32
C ASN A 357 -1.15 -19.88 -14.05
N ASN A 358 -2.13 -20.80 -14.12
CA ASN A 358 -3.54 -20.54 -13.77
C ASN A 358 -3.85 -20.88 -12.30
N THR A 359 -2.85 -20.99 -11.44
CA THR A 359 -3.08 -21.24 -10.00
C THR A 359 -3.92 -20.10 -9.47
N GLN A 360 -5.16 -20.42 -9.08
CA GLN A 360 -6.07 -19.44 -8.51
C GLN A 360 -5.61 -19.08 -7.11
N HIS A 361 -5.48 -17.78 -6.86
CA HIS A 361 -5.20 -17.21 -5.56
C HIS A 361 -6.44 -16.51 -5.04
N TYR A 362 -6.61 -16.57 -3.72
CA TYR A 362 -7.68 -15.88 -3.02
C TYR A 362 -7.04 -14.85 -2.10
N SER A 363 -7.39 -13.57 -2.28
CA SER A 363 -7.04 -12.54 -1.30
C SER A 363 -7.84 -12.80 -0.02
N HIS A 364 -7.22 -13.44 0.96
CA HIS A 364 -7.83 -13.66 2.26
C HIS A 364 -7.92 -12.34 3.04
N GLU A 365 -8.98 -12.19 3.82
CA GLU A 365 -9.13 -11.09 4.77
C GLU A 365 -8.12 -11.27 5.92
N LEU A 366 -6.97 -10.59 5.81
CA LEU A 366 -6.02 -10.49 6.90
C LEU A 366 -6.38 -9.27 7.75
N LEU A 367 -7.30 -9.48 8.70
CA LEU A 367 -7.58 -8.50 9.75
C LEU A 367 -6.34 -8.30 10.60
N HIS A 368 -5.85 -7.05 10.69
CA HIS A 368 -4.87 -6.71 11.71
C HIS A 368 -5.56 -6.76 13.07
N LYS A 369 -5.29 -7.80 13.86
CA LYS A 369 -5.58 -7.77 15.29
C LYS A 369 -4.48 -6.91 15.92
N PRO A 370 -4.76 -5.69 16.41
CA PRO A 370 -3.76 -4.93 17.14
C PRO A 370 -3.29 -5.82 18.30
N LYS A 371 -1.96 -6.04 18.40
CA LYS A 371 -1.40 -6.62 19.62
C LYS A 371 -1.88 -5.71 20.74
N ARG A 372 -2.54 -6.29 21.77
CA ARG A 372 -2.88 -5.56 23.00
C ARG A 372 -1.65 -4.72 23.40
N PRO A 373 -1.83 -3.46 23.80
CA PRO A 373 -0.71 -2.61 24.17
C PRO A 373 0.15 -3.39 25.16
N MET A 374 1.43 -3.59 24.84
CA MET A 374 2.38 -3.98 25.86
C MET A 374 2.30 -2.91 26.94
N PRO A 375 2.14 -3.28 28.23
CA PRO A 375 2.10 -2.30 29.29
C PRO A 375 3.36 -1.44 29.16
N MET A 376 3.15 -0.15 28.99
CA MET A 376 4.19 0.86 28.95
C MET A 376 5.01 0.69 30.24
N LYS A 377 6.24 0.18 30.14
CA LYS A 377 7.14 0.15 31.30
C LYS A 377 7.45 1.59 31.66
N LEU A 378 6.78 2.07 32.70
CA LEU A 378 7.08 3.33 33.36
C LEU A 378 8.55 3.30 33.80
N GLY A 379 9.34 4.21 33.25
CA GLY A 379 10.66 4.67 33.71
C GLY A 379 11.60 3.65 34.37
N SER A 380 12.62 3.20 33.63
CA SER A 380 13.91 2.95 34.27
C SER A 380 14.62 4.29 34.45
N THR A 381 14.76 4.72 35.70
CA THR A 381 15.62 5.82 36.13
C THR A 381 17.03 5.65 35.53
N PRO A 382 17.67 6.73 35.02
CA PRO A 382 19.06 6.64 34.59
C PRO A 382 19.96 6.56 35.82
N THR A 383 20.77 5.51 35.90
CA THR A 383 21.94 5.44 36.77
C THR A 383 22.97 6.48 36.31
N PRO A 384 23.49 7.36 37.17
CA PRO A 384 24.57 8.25 36.80
C PRO A 384 25.91 7.55 37.02
N SER A 385 26.67 7.32 35.95
CA SER A 385 28.10 7.04 36.09
C SER A 385 28.91 7.82 35.05
N ASN A 386 29.83 8.63 35.59
CA ASN A 386 31.07 9.14 34.99
C ASN A 386 30.99 10.49 34.25
N ALA A 387 30.99 11.56 35.06
CA ALA A 387 31.62 12.83 34.68
C ALA A 387 32.54 13.29 35.82
N TRP A 388 33.82 13.45 35.48
CA TRP A 388 34.91 13.97 36.31
C TRP A 388 34.70 15.46 36.63
N ILE A 389 34.61 15.88 37.89
CA ILE A 389 34.93 17.26 38.34
C ILE A 389 35.53 17.23 39.77
N GLN A 390 36.42 18.19 40.00
CA GLN A 390 37.50 18.34 40.96
C GLN A 390 37.13 18.51 42.45
N LEU A 391 38.11 18.17 43.29
CA LEU A 391 38.22 18.58 44.70
C LEU A 391 38.22 20.11 44.83
N VAL A 392 37.34 20.64 45.70
CA VAL A 392 37.62 21.86 46.48
C VAL A 392 37.22 21.60 47.93
N MET A 393 38.21 21.69 48.82
CA MET A 393 38.02 21.72 50.27
C MET A 393 37.34 23.02 50.70
N VAL A 394 36.29 22.91 51.52
CA VAL A 394 35.96 23.96 52.50
C VAL A 394 35.62 23.27 53.83
N ALA A 395 36.46 23.55 54.83
CA ALA A 395 36.26 23.20 56.22
C ALA A 395 35.18 24.09 56.85
N LEU A 396 34.31 23.52 57.68
CA LEU A 396 33.65 24.26 58.75
C LEU A 396 33.37 23.32 59.94
N VAL A 397 33.76 23.84 61.09
CA VAL A 397 33.87 23.21 62.40
C VAL A 397 32.52 23.16 63.12
N ALA A 398 32.12 21.99 63.60
CA ALA A 398 31.28 21.77 64.78
C ALA A 398 31.44 20.26 65.13
N GLY A 399 31.73 19.80 66.33
CA GLY A 399 31.49 20.36 67.65
C GLY A 399 30.70 19.33 68.47
N ALA A 400 31.42 18.51 69.24
CA ALA A 400 31.01 17.76 70.43
C ALA A 400 30.17 16.45 70.33
N GLY A 401 30.65 15.44 71.08
CA GLY A 401 29.95 14.27 71.60
C GLY A 401 29.98 13.04 70.68
N GLY A 402 30.63 11.90 70.94
CA GLY A 402 31.07 11.30 72.20
C GLY A 402 30.28 10.01 72.46
N ILE A 403 30.97 8.86 72.38
CA ILE A 403 30.70 7.58 73.11
C ILE A 403 29.54 6.71 72.54
N VAL A 404 29.56 5.37 72.39
CA VAL A 404 30.49 4.22 72.50
C VAL A 404 29.75 2.99 71.90
N ALA A 405 30.51 1.95 71.52
CA ALA A 405 30.13 0.54 71.29
C ALA A 405 29.39 0.22 69.97
N GLY A 406 29.70 -0.85 69.24
CA GLY A 406 30.57 -2.01 69.49
C GLY A 406 29.85 -3.30 69.11
N VAL A 407 30.57 -4.20 68.43
CA VAL A 407 30.32 -5.66 68.31
C VAL A 407 29.21 -6.04 67.29
N VAL A 408 29.56 -6.55 66.09
CA VAL A 408 29.99 -7.92 65.72
C VAL A 408 28.89 -8.98 65.90
N GLY A 409 28.66 -9.79 64.86
CA GLY A 409 28.03 -11.10 64.98
C GLY A 409 26.90 -11.32 63.98
N THR A 410 27.17 -11.79 62.76
CA THR A 410 27.28 -13.21 62.35
C THR A 410 25.96 -13.93 62.09
N SER A 411 25.95 -14.58 60.91
CA SER A 411 25.27 -15.84 60.57
C SER A 411 23.77 -15.82 60.32
N PHE A 412 23.37 -16.24 59.12
CA PHE A 412 22.83 -17.58 58.82
C PHE A 412 22.63 -17.68 57.28
N ARG A 413 23.48 -18.41 56.55
CA ARG A 413 23.30 -19.80 56.05
C ARG A 413 22.01 -20.07 55.27
N ARG A 414 22.24 -20.47 53.99
CA ARG A 414 21.59 -21.54 53.19
C ARG A 414 20.09 -21.39 52.89
N ALA A 415 19.55 -21.85 51.77
CA ALA A 415 20.06 -22.51 50.57
C ALA A 415 18.91 -22.48 49.53
N LEU A 416 19.28 -22.61 48.26
CA LEU A 416 18.60 -23.31 47.16
C LEU A 416 17.07 -23.49 47.23
N TYR A 417 16.38 -23.09 46.16
CA TYR A 417 15.92 -24.09 45.18
C TYR A 417 15.65 -23.48 43.80
N GLU A 418 15.91 -24.31 42.80
CA GLU A 418 15.99 -24.09 41.36
C GLU A 418 14.65 -24.13 40.60
N ARG A 419 14.73 -23.62 39.36
CA ARG A 419 14.01 -24.04 38.12
C ARG A 419 12.51 -23.72 38.11
N ILE A 420 11.87 -23.40 37.00
CA ILE A 420 11.84 -23.93 35.63
C ILE A 420 11.33 -22.73 34.79
N GLY A 421 11.85 -22.34 33.64
CA GLY A 421 12.00 -23.09 32.39
C GLY A 421 11.13 -22.40 31.34
#